data_AF-B9M2A0-F1
#
_entry.id   AF-B9M2A0-F1
#
_cell.length_a   1.000
_cell.length_b   1.000
_cell.length_c   1.000
_cell.angle_alpha   90.00
_cell.angle_beta   90.00
_cell.angle_gamma   90.00
#
_symmetry.space_group_name_H-M   'P 1'
#
loop_
_entity.id
_entity.type
_entity.pdbx_description
1 polymer ?
#
loop_
_entity_poly.entity_id
_entity_poly.type
_entity_poly.pdbx_seq_one_letter_code
_entity_poly.pdbx_strand_id
1 'polypeptide(L)'
;MSCYRSLMSALIVLVVLSFTHVASAKVLRTYQGKLNINTASAADFARLPGIGNVIGFHIIKEREQLGRFSAIKDITSVKGIKPRVFETIKGHLTLTGENNLQVRIDLNTITKPVLLGLPGMSAGEARSIINFRKNRPFTSVEDLLLVPGINGKRMRELSEWLTVVKTQRR
;
A
#
# COMPACT_ATOMS: atom_id res chain seq x y z
N MET A 1 13.94 -16.34 -70.29
CA MET A 1 14.35 -16.03 -68.91
C MET A 1 13.18 -15.34 -68.22
N SER A 2 12.85 -15.83 -67.04
CA SER A 2 11.51 -15.85 -66.43
C SER A 2 10.88 -14.52 -66.03
N CYS A 3 9.68 -14.30 -66.57
CA CYS A 3 8.43 -13.84 -65.94
C CYS A 3 8.53 -13.26 -64.51
N TYR A 4 8.43 -11.93 -64.37
CA TYR A 4 8.18 -11.25 -63.10
C TYR A 4 6.79 -10.60 -63.12
N ARG A 5 5.75 -11.40 -62.90
CA ARG A 5 4.38 -10.93 -62.57
C ARG A 5 3.60 -12.07 -61.91
N SER A 6 3.45 -12.01 -60.58
CA SER A 6 2.19 -12.26 -59.83
C SER A 6 2.43 -12.56 -58.33
N LEU A 7 1.69 -11.83 -57.48
CA LEU A 7 1.09 -12.24 -56.20
C LEU A 7 1.98 -12.78 -55.07
N MET A 8 2.18 -11.96 -54.02
CA MET A 8 2.10 -12.31 -52.59
C MET A 8 2.08 -10.98 -51.81
N SER A 9 0.91 -10.42 -51.52
CA SER A 9 0.11 -10.67 -50.29
C SER A 9 0.52 -9.76 -49.14
N ALA A 10 -0.46 -8.95 -48.71
CA ALA A 10 -0.43 -8.14 -47.51
C ALA A 10 -0.12 -8.98 -46.24
N LEU A 11 0.69 -8.42 -45.35
CA LEU A 11 0.83 -8.82 -43.94
C LEU A 11 0.97 -7.50 -43.17
N ILE A 12 -0.09 -6.77 -42.83
CA ILE A 12 -1.00 -7.01 -41.71
C ILE A 12 -0.27 -7.56 -40.47
N VAL A 13 0.08 -6.59 -39.60
CA VAL A 13 -0.19 -6.61 -38.16
C VAL A 13 0.79 -7.32 -37.22
N LEU A 14 0.99 -6.66 -36.06
CA LEU A 14 1.49 -7.17 -34.78
C LEU A 14 3.01 -7.34 -34.63
N VAL A 15 3.76 -6.22 -34.65
CA VAL A 15 4.78 -6.10 -33.58
C VAL A 15 4.00 -5.86 -32.30
N VAL A 16 3.79 -6.96 -31.60
CA VAL A 16 3.16 -7.05 -30.29
C VAL A 16 3.76 -5.95 -29.41
N LEU A 17 2.94 -4.93 -29.11
CA LEU A 17 3.18 -4.06 -27.97
C LEU A 17 3.31 -4.99 -26.78
N SER A 18 4.55 -5.29 -26.39
CA SER A 18 4.85 -5.98 -25.15
C SER A 18 4.51 -5.00 -24.03
N PHE A 19 3.21 -4.81 -23.78
CA PHE A 19 2.72 -4.38 -22.49
C PHE A 19 3.11 -5.50 -21.54
N THR A 20 4.31 -5.39 -20.99
CA THR A 20 4.72 -6.13 -19.82
C THR A 20 3.76 -5.71 -18.71
N HIS A 21 2.64 -6.42 -18.61
CA HIS A 21 1.77 -6.34 -17.45
C HIS A 21 2.53 -6.99 -16.30
N VAL A 22 3.40 -6.23 -15.65
CA VAL A 22 3.87 -6.59 -14.31
C VAL A 22 2.65 -6.46 -13.42
N ALA A 23 1.97 -7.57 -13.18
CA ALA A 23 0.96 -7.66 -12.15
C ALA A 23 1.64 -7.26 -10.83
N SER A 24 1.35 -6.04 -10.36
CA SER A 24 1.88 -5.56 -9.09
C SER A 24 1.25 -6.40 -7.99
N ALA A 25 2.04 -7.32 -7.41
CA ALA A 25 1.60 -8.12 -6.28
C ALA A 25 1.07 -7.19 -5.19
N LYS A 26 -0.14 -7.47 -4.69
CA LYS A 26 -0.79 -6.64 -3.68
C LYS A 26 0.04 -6.63 -2.39
N VAL A 27 0.61 -5.48 -2.06
CA VAL A 27 1.27 -5.25 -0.75
C VAL A 27 0.22 -5.28 0.35
N LEU A 28 0.33 -6.23 1.29
CA LEU A 28 -0.58 -6.36 2.41
C LEU A 28 -0.22 -5.38 3.53
N ARG A 29 -1.25 -4.86 4.20
CA ARG A 29 -1.15 -3.91 5.30
C ARG A 29 -2.12 -4.30 6.41
N THR A 30 -1.71 -4.06 7.65
CA THR A 30 -2.57 -4.15 8.82
C THR A 30 -2.81 -2.77 9.39
N TYR A 31 -4.02 -2.56 9.90
CA TYR A 31 -4.49 -1.28 10.40
C TYR A 31 -4.95 -1.47 11.84
N GLN A 32 -4.31 -0.78 12.78
CA GLN A 32 -4.64 -0.82 14.20
C GLN A 32 -4.86 0.60 14.72
N GLY A 33 -5.77 0.75 15.69
CA GLY A 33 -6.14 2.06 16.23
C GLY A 33 -7.20 2.77 15.38
N LYS A 34 -7.35 4.07 15.65
CA LYS A 34 -8.41 4.94 15.12
C LYS A 34 -7.83 6.26 14.62
N LEU A 35 -8.56 6.86 13.69
CA LEU A 35 -8.29 8.17 13.13
C LEU A 35 -9.46 9.09 13.41
N ASN A 36 -9.20 10.21 14.08
CA ASN A 36 -10.20 11.21 14.39
C ASN A 36 -10.48 12.05 13.14
N ILE A 37 -11.67 11.89 12.57
CA ILE A 37 -12.02 12.53 11.30
C ILE A 37 -12.07 14.06 11.40
N ASN A 38 -12.27 14.59 12.62
CA ASN A 38 -12.37 16.01 12.88
C ASN A 38 -11.01 16.69 13.11
N THR A 39 -9.93 15.95 13.33
CA THR A 39 -8.59 16.52 13.60
C THR A 39 -7.48 15.98 12.71
N ALA A 40 -7.68 14.81 12.07
CA ALA A 40 -6.71 14.20 11.18
C ALA A 40 -6.32 15.09 10.00
N SER A 41 -5.07 14.97 9.58
CA SER A 41 -4.54 15.63 8.37
C SER A 41 -4.87 14.83 7.11
N ALA A 42 -4.75 15.47 5.94
CA ALA A 42 -4.90 14.78 4.66
C ALA A 42 -3.91 13.61 4.49
N ALA A 43 -2.69 13.76 5.03
CA ALA A 43 -1.67 12.72 5.02
C ALA A 43 -2.07 11.53 5.89
N ASP A 44 -2.71 11.77 7.05
CA ASP A 44 -3.21 10.68 7.90
C ASP A 44 -4.30 9.87 7.20
N PHE A 45 -5.23 10.56 6.52
CA PHE A 45 -6.27 9.91 5.74
C PHE A 45 -5.70 9.08 4.59
N ALA A 46 -4.67 9.58 3.91
CA ALA A 46 -4.02 8.89 2.80
C ALA A 46 -3.35 7.57 3.20
N ARG A 47 -3.22 7.29 4.50
CA ARG A 47 -2.74 6.00 5.00
C ARG A 47 -3.82 4.92 4.96
N LEU A 48 -5.11 5.29 4.96
CA LEU A 48 -6.23 4.36 4.95
C LEU A 48 -6.37 3.63 3.59
N PRO A 49 -6.86 2.37 3.60
CA PRO A 49 -7.03 1.62 2.36
C PRO A 49 -8.07 2.28 1.45
N GLY A 50 -7.68 2.57 0.21
CA GLY A 50 -8.57 3.19 -0.79
C GLY A 50 -8.71 4.70 -0.67
N ILE A 51 -7.96 5.35 0.23
CA ILE A 51 -7.87 6.81 0.32
C ILE A 51 -6.46 7.23 -0.09
N GLY A 52 -6.36 8.03 -1.15
CA GLY A 52 -5.11 8.71 -1.54
C GLY A 52 -5.13 10.19 -1.16
N ASN A 53 -4.02 10.89 -1.41
CA ASN A 53 -3.85 12.31 -1.08
C ASN A 53 -5.00 13.21 -1.55
N VAL A 54 -5.53 12.96 -2.75
CA VAL A 54 -6.65 13.74 -3.33
C VAL A 54 -7.94 13.56 -2.51
N ILE A 55 -8.27 12.31 -2.15
CA ILE A 55 -9.45 12.05 -1.32
C ILE A 55 -9.23 12.61 0.08
N GLY A 56 -8.03 12.43 0.65
CA GLY A 56 -7.65 13.04 1.92
C GLY A 56 -7.91 14.54 1.94
N PHE A 57 -7.49 15.27 0.89
CA PHE A 57 -7.76 16.69 0.74
C PHE A 57 -9.25 17.02 0.67
N HIS A 58 -10.05 16.25 -0.09
CA HIS A 58 -11.50 16.43 -0.12
C HIS A 58 -12.15 16.24 1.25
N ILE A 59 -11.66 15.31 2.08
CA ILE A 59 -12.18 15.11 3.44
C ILE A 59 -11.96 16.38 4.29
N ILE A 60 -10.76 16.99 4.21
CA ILE A 60 -10.47 18.23 4.94
C ILE A 60 -11.40 19.35 4.48
N LYS A 61 -11.54 19.52 3.16
CA LYS A 61 -12.42 20.55 2.59
C LYS A 61 -13.87 20.37 3.03
N GLU A 62 -14.40 19.15 2.96
CA GLU A 62 -15.78 18.86 3.37
C GLU A 62 -15.98 19.12 4.88
N ARG A 63 -15.02 18.69 5.71
CA ARG A 63 -15.02 18.94 7.15
C ARG A 63 -15.12 20.43 7.47
N GLU A 64 -14.35 21.26 6.77
CA GLU A 64 -14.34 22.72 6.97
C GLU A 64 -15.66 23.36 6.53
N GLN A 65 -16.24 22.90 5.42
CA GLN A 65 -17.53 23.39 4.92
C GLN A 65 -18.69 23.06 5.88
N LEU A 66 -18.66 21.87 6.49
CA LEU A 66 -19.62 21.46 7.51
C LEU A 66 -19.27 21.99 8.91
N GLY A 67 -18.11 22.60 9.09
CA GLY A 67 -17.49 22.96 10.36
C GLY A 67 -16.91 21.76 11.12
N ARG A 68 -17.65 20.65 11.20
CA ARG A 68 -17.19 19.35 11.72
C ARG A 68 -18.17 18.24 11.34
N PHE A 69 -17.66 17.02 11.23
CA PHE A 69 -18.50 15.83 11.10
C PHE A 69 -19.15 15.50 12.45
N SER A 70 -20.45 15.19 12.42
CA SER A 70 -21.24 14.83 13.60
C SER A 70 -21.44 13.32 13.74
N ALA A 71 -21.34 12.60 12.62
CA ALA A 71 -21.37 11.14 12.57
C ALA A 71 -20.26 10.61 11.65
N ILE A 72 -19.76 9.39 11.91
CA ILE A 72 -18.78 8.73 11.03
C ILE A 72 -19.31 8.60 9.59
N LYS A 73 -20.63 8.42 9.44
CA LYS A 73 -21.29 8.28 8.14
C LYS A 73 -21.22 9.56 7.30
N ASP A 74 -21.07 10.74 7.91
CA ASP A 74 -21.02 12.02 7.19
C ASP A 74 -19.86 12.06 6.19
N ILE A 75 -18.78 11.30 6.44
CA ILE A 75 -17.66 11.17 5.51
C ILE A 75 -18.06 10.64 4.14
N THR A 76 -19.25 10.02 4.00
CA THR A 76 -19.78 9.54 2.72
C THR A 76 -20.24 10.66 1.78
N SER A 77 -20.41 11.90 2.25
CA SER A 77 -20.66 13.06 1.37
C SER A 77 -19.42 13.46 0.57
N VAL A 78 -18.22 13.10 1.05
CA VAL A 78 -16.95 13.50 0.46
C VAL A 78 -16.76 12.89 -0.93
N LYS A 79 -16.47 13.76 -1.91
CA LYS A 79 -16.16 13.35 -3.29
C LYS A 79 -15.03 12.32 -3.34
N GLY A 80 -15.35 11.13 -3.85
CA GLY A 80 -14.40 10.01 -4.03
C GLY A 80 -14.55 8.90 -2.99
N ILE A 81 -15.31 9.13 -1.91
CA ILE A 81 -15.63 8.08 -0.94
C ILE A 81 -16.85 7.29 -1.43
N LYS A 82 -16.57 6.14 -2.06
CA LYS A 82 -17.61 5.20 -2.49
C LYS A 82 -18.06 4.32 -1.31
N PRO A 83 -19.26 3.70 -1.35
CA PRO A 83 -19.73 2.81 -0.29
C PRO A 83 -18.73 1.72 0.10
N ARG A 84 -18.07 1.10 -0.90
CA ARG A 84 -17.03 0.10 -0.65
C ARG A 84 -15.82 0.63 0.13
N VAL A 85 -15.39 1.87 -0.16
CA VAL A 85 -14.28 2.52 0.56
C VAL A 85 -14.72 2.78 1.99
N PHE A 86 -15.91 3.37 2.19
CA PHE A 86 -16.47 3.63 3.50
C PHE A 86 -16.56 2.37 4.37
N GLU A 87 -17.12 1.28 3.83
CA GLU A 87 -17.23 -0.01 4.53
C GLU A 87 -15.87 -0.56 4.95
N THR A 88 -14.83 -0.33 4.14
CA THR A 88 -13.46 -0.76 4.47
C THR A 88 -12.84 0.09 5.59
N ILE A 89 -13.10 1.39 5.62
CA ILE A 89 -12.40 2.32 6.53
C ILE A 89 -13.16 2.63 7.82
N LYS A 90 -14.49 2.47 7.87
CA LYS A 90 -15.32 2.92 9.02
C LYS A 90 -14.87 2.35 10.37
N GLY A 91 -14.32 1.13 10.36
CA GLY A 91 -13.74 0.48 11.54
C GLY A 91 -12.48 1.18 12.09
N HIS A 92 -11.87 2.07 11.31
CA HIS A 92 -10.67 2.83 11.67
C HIS A 92 -10.97 4.30 11.98
N LEU A 93 -12.24 4.73 11.97
CA LEU A 93 -12.62 6.12 12.19
C LEU A 93 -13.19 6.33 13.60
N THR A 94 -13.02 7.55 14.11
CA THR A 94 -13.63 8.08 15.35
C THR A 94 -13.96 9.56 15.15
N LEU A 95 -14.88 10.09 15.98
CA LEU A 95 -15.23 11.52 15.99
C LEU A 95 -14.39 12.33 16.98
N THR A 96 -13.80 11.65 17.97
CA THR A 96 -13.10 12.22 19.11
C THR A 96 -11.83 11.42 19.43
N GLY A 97 -10.96 11.98 20.28
CA GLY A 97 -9.69 11.38 20.67
C GLY A 97 -8.55 11.69 19.71
N GLU A 98 -7.42 11.02 19.92
CA GLU A 98 -6.19 11.25 19.17
C GLU A 98 -6.10 10.40 17.90
N ASN A 99 -5.21 10.80 17.00
CA ASN A 99 -4.88 10.08 15.78
C ASN A 99 -3.82 9.02 16.07
N ASN A 100 -4.24 7.82 16.47
CA ASN A 100 -3.35 6.71 16.82
C ASN A 100 -3.37 5.55 15.81
N LEU A 101 -3.88 5.80 14.60
CA LEU A 101 -3.86 4.83 13.51
C LEU A 101 -2.42 4.41 13.20
N GLN A 102 -2.11 3.14 13.40
CA GLN A 102 -0.86 2.49 13.03
C GLN A 102 -1.09 1.65 11.78
N VAL A 103 -0.19 1.80 10.81
CA VAL A 103 -0.23 1.05 9.55
C VAL A 103 1.09 0.30 9.44
N ARG A 104 1.01 -1.02 9.56
CA ARG A 104 2.17 -1.90 9.38
C ARG A 104 2.05 -2.65 8.08
N ILE A 105 3.19 -2.90 7.46
CA ILE A 105 3.30 -3.48 6.13
C ILE A 105 3.87 -4.88 6.26
N ASP A 106 3.27 -5.83 5.55
CA ASP A 106 3.67 -7.23 5.63
C ASP A 106 5.03 -7.48 4.94
N LEU A 107 5.96 -8.10 5.67
CA LEU A 107 7.32 -8.42 5.21
C LEU A 107 7.35 -9.33 3.98
N ASN A 108 6.37 -10.22 3.86
CA ASN A 108 6.33 -11.19 2.76
C ASN A 108 5.81 -10.58 1.46
N THR A 109 5.09 -9.46 1.51
CA THR A 109 4.49 -8.79 0.34
C THR A 109 5.04 -7.39 0.06
N ILE A 110 5.77 -6.77 1.00
CA ILE A 110 6.35 -5.43 0.83
C ILE A 110 7.28 -5.35 -0.39
N THR A 111 7.20 -4.33 -1.22
CA THR A 111 8.09 -4.19 -2.38
C THR A 111 9.36 -3.42 -2.03
N LYS A 112 10.42 -3.56 -2.83
CA LYS A 112 11.68 -2.82 -2.63
C LYS A 112 11.46 -1.29 -2.59
N PRO A 113 10.66 -0.66 -3.49
CA PRO A 113 10.39 0.77 -3.39
C PRO A 113 9.71 1.17 -2.07
N VAL A 114 8.80 0.34 -1.56
CA VAL A 114 8.13 0.60 -0.28
C VAL A 114 9.09 0.46 0.89
N LEU A 115 9.98 -0.53 0.88
CA LEU A 115 11.06 -0.64 1.88
C LEU A 115 11.92 0.63 1.92
N LEU A 116 12.36 1.11 0.75
CA LEU A 116 13.20 2.31 0.63
C LEU A 116 12.52 3.58 1.14
N GLY A 117 11.18 3.61 1.18
CA GLY A 117 10.42 4.71 1.76
C GLY A 117 10.34 4.68 3.30
N LEU A 118 10.80 3.60 3.95
CA LEU A 118 10.78 3.51 5.41
C LEU A 118 11.91 4.36 6.02
N PRO A 119 11.66 5.07 7.15
CA PRO A 119 12.68 5.88 7.81
C PRO A 119 13.97 5.10 8.12
N GLY A 120 15.09 5.63 7.66
CA GLY A 120 16.42 5.06 7.87
C GLY A 120 16.72 3.78 7.06
N MET A 121 15.87 3.36 6.12
CA MET A 121 16.12 2.16 5.30
C MET A 121 17.20 2.41 4.24
N SER A 122 18.25 1.58 4.24
CA SER A 122 19.25 1.57 3.18
C SER A 122 18.89 0.63 2.03
N ALA A 123 19.47 0.86 0.85
CA ALA A 123 19.31 -0.05 -0.30
C ALA A 123 19.89 -1.45 -0.05
N GLY A 124 20.93 -1.56 0.79
CA GLY A 124 21.54 -2.84 1.19
C GLY A 124 20.63 -3.65 2.09
N GLU A 125 20.03 -3.03 3.12
CA GLU A 125 19.03 -3.66 3.99
C GLU A 125 17.81 -4.12 3.19
N ALA A 126 17.26 -3.24 2.34
CA ALA A 126 16.11 -3.58 1.51
C ALA A 126 16.43 -4.77 0.58
N ARG A 127 17.63 -4.83 -0.01
CA ARG A 127 18.07 -5.98 -0.82
C ARG A 127 18.15 -7.25 0.01
N SER A 128 18.71 -7.18 1.22
CA SER A 128 18.88 -8.34 2.10
C SER A 128 17.54 -8.91 2.56
N ILE A 129 16.56 -8.06 2.93
CA ILE A 129 15.20 -8.48 3.28
C ILE A 129 14.52 -9.19 2.09
N ILE A 130 14.61 -8.60 0.89
CA ILE A 130 14.00 -9.19 -0.32
C ILE A 130 14.66 -10.52 -0.69
N ASN A 131 15.99 -10.63 -0.55
CA ASN A 131 16.71 -11.87 -0.82
C ASN A 131 16.38 -12.96 0.21
N PHE A 132 16.32 -12.61 1.49
CA PHE A 132 15.97 -13.53 2.56
C PHE A 132 14.60 -14.20 2.30
N ARG A 133 13.56 -13.40 2.04
CA ARG A 133 12.21 -13.94 1.82
C ARG A 133 12.02 -14.79 0.58
N LYS A 134 12.90 -14.65 -0.43
CA LYS A 134 12.87 -15.51 -1.63
C LYS A 134 13.25 -16.96 -1.30
N ASN A 135 14.11 -17.15 -0.31
CA ASN A 135 14.58 -18.46 0.12
C ASN A 135 13.69 -19.04 1.22
N ARG A 136 13.26 -18.19 2.17
CA ARG A 136 12.42 -18.57 3.30
C ARG A 136 11.49 -17.41 3.67
N PRO A 137 10.16 -17.59 3.64
CA PRO A 137 9.24 -16.54 4.05
C PRO A 137 9.43 -16.19 5.53
N PHE A 138 9.21 -14.92 5.87
CA PHE A 138 9.17 -14.48 7.26
C PHE A 138 7.97 -15.12 7.97
N THR A 139 8.20 -15.69 9.14
CA THR A 139 7.17 -16.29 9.99
C THR A 139 6.81 -15.37 11.16
N SER A 140 7.76 -14.53 11.58
CA SER A 140 7.57 -13.44 12.52
C SER A 140 8.46 -12.25 12.16
N VAL A 141 8.31 -11.13 12.88
CA VAL A 141 9.16 -9.95 12.65
C VAL A 141 10.58 -10.20 13.17
N GLU A 142 10.72 -11.04 14.19
CA GLU A 142 12.00 -11.41 14.82
C GLU A 142 12.93 -12.17 13.84
N ASP A 143 12.38 -12.84 12.82
CA ASP A 143 13.16 -13.45 11.73
C ASP A 143 14.06 -12.41 11.00
N LEU A 144 13.80 -11.10 11.15
CA LEU A 144 14.71 -10.04 10.67
C LEU A 144 16.12 -10.14 11.27
N LEU A 145 16.29 -10.74 12.46
CA LEU A 145 17.62 -10.98 13.05
C LEU A 145 18.46 -11.98 12.24
N LEU A 146 17.83 -12.77 11.39
CA LEU A 146 18.50 -13.72 10.49
C LEU A 146 18.91 -13.06 9.16
N VAL A 147 18.51 -11.81 8.93
CA VAL A 147 18.82 -11.07 7.71
C VAL A 147 20.20 -10.41 7.86
N PRO A 148 21.15 -10.67 6.94
CA PRO A 148 22.45 -10.02 6.96
C PRO A 148 22.33 -8.48 7.01
N GLY A 149 23.05 -7.87 7.95
CA GLY A 149 23.04 -6.42 8.15
C GLY A 149 21.92 -5.88 9.04
N ILE A 150 21.03 -6.74 9.57
CA ILE A 150 19.98 -6.32 10.53
C ILE A 150 20.31 -6.88 11.92
N ASN A 151 20.59 -5.98 12.86
CA ASN A 151 20.84 -6.33 14.26
C ASN A 151 19.60 -6.10 15.14
N GLY A 152 19.71 -6.42 16.44
CA GLY A 152 18.61 -6.27 17.39
C GLY A 152 18.03 -4.85 17.52
N LYS A 153 18.88 -3.82 17.46
CA LYS A 153 18.41 -2.43 17.47
C LYS A 153 17.60 -2.15 16.21
N ARG A 154 18.14 -2.53 15.06
CA ARG A 154 17.52 -2.27 13.76
C ARG A 154 16.19 -3.01 13.60
N MET A 155 16.14 -4.27 14.06
CA MET A 155 14.91 -5.06 14.07
C MET A 155 13.79 -4.35 14.86
N ARG A 156 14.09 -3.80 16.05
CA ARG A 156 13.11 -3.06 16.86
C ARG A 156 12.62 -1.77 16.18
N GLU A 157 13.51 -1.05 15.51
CA GLU A 157 13.09 0.13 14.73
C GLU A 157 12.15 -0.27 13.57
N LEU A 158 12.45 -1.38 12.90
CA LEU A 158 11.65 -1.88 11.79
C LEU A 158 10.31 -2.49 12.25
N SER A 159 10.22 -3.05 13.47
CA SER A 159 8.98 -3.65 14.00
C SER A 159 7.84 -2.65 14.20
N GLU A 160 8.15 -1.36 14.28
CA GLU A 160 7.13 -0.31 14.32
C GLU A 160 6.38 -0.17 12.99
N TRP A 161 7.02 -0.53 11.88
CA TRP A 161 6.50 -0.36 10.51
C TRP A 161 6.13 -1.67 9.84
N LEU A 162 6.66 -2.80 10.34
CA LEU A 162 6.60 -4.10 9.67
C LEU A 162 5.81 -5.12 10.48
N THR A 163 5.21 -6.07 9.78
CA THR A 163 4.46 -7.17 10.38
C THR A 163 4.60 -8.43 9.51
N VAL A 164 4.09 -9.55 10.02
CA VAL A 164 3.87 -10.78 9.23
C VAL A 164 2.40 -11.13 9.32
N VAL A 165 1.70 -11.04 8.20
CA VAL A 165 0.29 -11.41 8.11
C VAL A 165 0.20 -12.92 7.88
N LYS A 166 -0.34 -13.64 8.86
CA LYS A 166 -0.67 -15.06 8.69
C LYS A 166 -1.77 -15.16 7.62
N THR A 167 -1.41 -15.69 6.45
CA THR A 167 -2.41 -16.00 5.44
C THR A 167 -3.18 -17.21 5.94
N GLN A 168 -4.46 -17.03 6.24
CA GLN A 168 -5.36 -18.16 6.46
C GLN A 168 -5.38 -18.97 5.16
N ARG A 169 -4.76 -20.15 5.17
CA ARG A 169 -5.01 -21.15 4.13
C ARG A 169 -6.48 -21.54 4.30
N ARG A 170 -7.33 -21.04 3.40
CA ARG A 170 -8.66 -21.62 3.19
C ARG A 170 -8.49 -22.95 2.48
#